data_AF-A0A6L5QE38-F1
#
_entry.id   AF-A0A6L5QE38-F1
#
_cell.length_a   1.000
_cell.length_b   1.000
_cell.length_c   1.000
_cell.angle_alpha   90.00
_cell.angle_beta   90.00
_cell.angle_gamma   90.00
#
_symmetry.space_group_name_H-M   'P 1'
#
loop_
_entity.id
_entity.type
_entity.pdbx_description
1 polymer ?
#
loop_
_entity_poly.entity_id
_entity_poly.type
_entity_poly.pdbx_seq_one_letter_code
_entity_poly.pdbx_strand_id
1 'polypeptide(L)'
;MTSSLGLIFGRLATLLPPMLAEDELTENVSRSALVTGLKDVAPSAQAEVVLAVVERLFCALALMHQGNADKGQWRFNSYSAWLMARSLLETLATDHHPVFDPGYWNQLPTDTEIEEQRLLLSRLENGRITFHPANAARPIRFVYVAWAVIRLGDHFLLYAREDKVRPDARGNFVLPGGRFKLSDVPIAERPETAEYDFAYGIGHWPMAYLQRSLYRELREELELSEKDHYSLGTAIDITPYSRIEGARNHYSYTEYRMRLFPLQLNTRGVVKLFERLDNHPELFARFTASELGTERNARGQRAFVTALVEHFGADLKELVALPQSIVETYLQNTAHVGVDIPLMADQPITIGRTGKSLKEHTVCLTEVELQWLWALAWHAKSLPLAGVDDIGLLPLGWIRCEDISAILSLRDKLDASGLQLVEIEGGRYARLSINPRMVYFDPDFFRYRLHGDSVKGGLELFSVDISTPLGILRHESVLIELHATLAGELRHMDGVELLAENTQSSEHLRRLLDAAMGDTTKNMGIRQLVSHVDKDRRYRKLLIRRCD
;
A
#
# COMPACT_ATOMS: atom_id res chain seq x y z
N MET A 1 11.69 -26.99 -60.12
CA MET A 1 12.21 -25.64 -59.83
C MET A 1 11.48 -25.15 -58.60
N THR A 2 12.13 -25.12 -57.44
CA THR A 2 11.60 -24.43 -56.26
C THR A 2 11.69 -22.94 -56.52
N SER A 3 10.57 -22.28 -56.82
CA SER A 3 10.56 -20.83 -56.89
C SER A 3 10.83 -20.27 -55.49
N SER A 4 11.77 -19.32 -55.40
CA SER A 4 11.92 -18.56 -54.17
C SER A 4 10.65 -17.74 -53.97
N LEU A 5 10.14 -17.69 -52.74
CA LEU A 5 8.96 -16.89 -52.40
C LEU A 5 9.12 -15.43 -52.86
N GLY A 6 10.35 -14.92 -52.86
CA GLY A 6 10.67 -13.58 -53.36
C GLY A 6 10.26 -13.33 -54.81
N LEU A 7 10.46 -14.30 -55.73
CA LEU A 7 10.02 -14.17 -57.12
C LEU A 7 8.50 -14.10 -57.25
N ILE A 8 7.76 -14.81 -56.39
CA ILE A 8 6.30 -14.79 -56.38
C ILE A 8 5.80 -13.42 -55.89
N PHE A 9 6.36 -12.90 -54.79
CA PHE A 9 6.00 -11.58 -54.28
C PHE A 9 6.34 -10.45 -55.24
N GLY A 10 7.53 -10.49 -55.85
CA GLY A 10 7.95 -9.52 -56.87
C GLY A 10 7.04 -9.55 -58.10
N ARG A 11 6.65 -10.74 -58.56
CA ARG A 11 5.68 -10.84 -59.67
C ARG A 11 4.31 -10.33 -59.25
N LEU A 12 3.83 -10.66 -58.05
CA LEU A 12 2.55 -10.20 -57.54
C LEU A 12 2.47 -8.67 -57.43
N ALA A 13 3.57 -8.00 -57.05
CA ALA A 13 3.64 -6.54 -57.00
C ALA A 13 3.31 -5.88 -58.36
N THR A 14 3.63 -6.55 -59.48
CA THR A 14 3.32 -6.08 -60.84
C THR A 14 1.90 -6.40 -61.31
N LEU A 15 1.17 -7.24 -60.56
CA LEU A 15 -0.17 -7.73 -60.91
C LEU A 15 -1.27 -7.11 -60.05
N LEU A 16 -0.92 -6.25 -59.08
CA LEU A 16 -1.89 -5.56 -58.25
C LEU A 16 -2.84 -4.71 -59.11
N PRO A 17 -4.14 -4.60 -58.74
CA PRO A 17 -5.05 -3.65 -59.36
C PRO A 17 -4.40 -2.25 -59.46
N PRO A 18 -4.34 -1.65 -60.66
CA PRO A 18 -3.77 -0.33 -60.82
C PRO A 18 -4.59 0.72 -60.08
N MET A 19 -3.89 1.69 -59.51
CA MET A 19 -4.48 2.84 -58.84
C MET A 19 -3.55 4.03 -59.05
N LEU A 20 -4.11 5.18 -59.39
CA LEU A 20 -3.38 6.41 -59.65
C LEU A 20 -3.66 7.41 -58.53
N ALA A 21 -2.69 8.31 -58.27
CA ALA A 21 -2.79 9.28 -57.19
C ALA A 21 -3.79 10.39 -57.49
N GLU A 22 -3.81 10.86 -58.73
CA GLU A 22 -4.54 12.05 -59.17
C GLU A 22 -5.75 11.73 -60.06
N ASP A 23 -5.83 10.52 -60.59
CA ASP A 23 -6.95 10.04 -61.41
C ASP A 23 -7.85 9.13 -60.58
N GLU A 24 -9.18 9.20 -60.78
CA GLU A 24 -10.18 8.31 -60.14
C GLU A 24 -10.10 6.85 -60.64
N LEU A 25 -8.94 6.40 -61.14
CA LEU A 25 -8.75 5.04 -61.62
C LEU A 25 -8.78 4.07 -60.43
N THR A 26 -9.86 3.30 -60.34
CA THR A 26 -9.99 2.19 -59.40
C THR A 26 -10.45 0.94 -60.14
N GLU A 27 -9.54 -0.04 -60.28
CA GLU A 27 -9.86 -1.29 -60.95
C GLU A 27 -10.03 -2.46 -59.97
N ASN A 28 -10.74 -3.50 -60.45
CA ASN A 28 -10.87 -4.78 -59.78
C ASN A 28 -10.08 -5.83 -60.56
N VAL A 29 -9.32 -6.66 -59.86
CA VAL A 29 -8.67 -7.83 -60.46
C VAL A 29 -9.19 -9.10 -59.81
N SER A 30 -9.63 -10.07 -60.59
CA SER A 30 -10.10 -11.34 -60.04
C SER A 30 -8.94 -12.16 -59.49
N ARG A 31 -9.20 -12.91 -58.41
CA ARG A 31 -8.22 -13.86 -57.87
C ARG A 31 -7.72 -14.85 -58.93
N SER A 32 -8.60 -15.33 -59.80
CA SER A 32 -8.24 -16.24 -60.91
C SER A 32 -7.28 -15.63 -61.92
N ALA A 33 -7.38 -14.31 -62.16
CA ALA A 33 -6.45 -13.58 -63.03
C ALA A 33 -5.07 -13.46 -62.37
N LEU A 34 -5.03 -13.16 -61.06
CA LEU A 34 -3.77 -13.11 -60.30
C LEU A 34 -3.07 -14.48 -60.30
N VAL A 35 -3.79 -15.57 -60.04
CA VAL A 35 -3.24 -16.94 -60.10
C VAL A 35 -2.68 -17.25 -61.48
N THR A 36 -3.37 -16.82 -62.54
CA THR A 36 -2.91 -17.03 -63.91
C THR A 36 -1.65 -16.23 -64.21
N GLY A 37 -1.55 -14.98 -63.74
CA GLY A 37 -0.36 -14.14 -63.89
C GLY A 37 0.87 -14.62 -63.11
N LEU A 38 0.68 -15.48 -62.11
CA LEU A 38 1.75 -16.08 -61.31
C LEU A 38 2.24 -17.45 -61.86
N LYS A 39 1.58 -18.02 -62.88
CA LYS A 39 1.92 -19.37 -63.41
C LYS A 39 3.36 -19.50 -63.89
N ASP A 40 3.95 -18.40 -64.37
CA ASP A 40 5.32 -18.40 -64.90
C ASP A 40 6.38 -18.50 -63.80
N VAL A 41 6.01 -18.16 -62.56
CA VAL A 41 6.94 -18.12 -61.41
C VAL A 41 6.58 -19.12 -60.32
N ALA A 42 5.39 -19.73 -60.34
CA ALA A 42 4.99 -20.76 -59.37
C ALA A 42 3.89 -21.70 -59.91
N PRO A 43 3.87 -22.98 -59.49
CA PRO A 43 2.73 -23.86 -59.70
C PRO A 43 1.44 -23.28 -59.12
N SER A 44 0.28 -23.53 -59.74
CA SER A 44 -0.99 -22.91 -59.35
C SER A 44 -1.36 -23.14 -57.88
N ALA A 45 -1.08 -24.32 -57.31
CA ALA A 45 -1.36 -24.58 -55.89
C ALA A 45 -0.53 -23.68 -54.95
N GLN A 46 0.74 -23.43 -55.28
CA GLN A 46 1.60 -22.54 -54.50
C GLN A 46 1.17 -21.08 -54.65
N ALA A 47 0.84 -20.65 -55.87
CA ALA A 47 0.33 -19.31 -56.15
C ALA A 47 -0.97 -19.02 -55.37
N GLU A 48 -1.90 -19.99 -55.32
CA GLU A 48 -3.14 -19.87 -54.54
C GLU A 48 -2.90 -19.71 -53.05
N VAL A 49 -1.96 -20.47 -52.48
CA VAL A 49 -1.61 -20.36 -51.05
C VAL A 49 -0.97 -19.01 -50.76
N VAL A 50 -0.02 -18.56 -51.57
CA VAL A 50 0.63 -17.25 -51.39
C VAL A 50 -0.39 -16.11 -51.51
N LEU A 51 -1.26 -16.15 -52.52
CA LEU A 51 -2.32 -15.16 -52.70
C LEU A 51 -3.27 -15.14 -51.50
N ALA A 52 -3.67 -16.30 -50.97
CA ALA A 52 -4.52 -16.35 -49.78
C ALA A 52 -3.86 -15.72 -48.54
N VAL A 53 -2.55 -15.91 -48.36
CA VAL A 53 -1.79 -15.29 -47.26
C VAL A 53 -1.70 -13.78 -47.45
N VAL A 54 -1.36 -13.31 -48.65
CA VAL A 54 -1.28 -11.87 -48.97
C VAL A 54 -2.64 -11.19 -48.85
N GLU A 55 -3.71 -11.82 -49.36
CA GLU A 55 -5.09 -11.34 -49.24
C GLU A 55 -5.46 -11.17 -47.77
N ARG A 56 -5.17 -12.18 -46.93
CA ARG A 56 -5.41 -12.11 -45.48
C ARG A 56 -4.62 -11.00 -44.80
N LEU A 57 -3.36 -10.78 -45.17
CA LEU A 57 -2.53 -9.70 -44.64
C LEU A 57 -3.07 -8.33 -45.04
N PHE A 58 -3.43 -8.15 -46.31
CA PHE A 58 -3.99 -6.89 -46.81
C PHE A 58 -5.35 -6.59 -46.18
N CYS A 59 -6.20 -7.59 -45.97
CA CYS A 59 -7.45 -7.44 -45.21
C CYS A 59 -7.18 -7.05 -43.76
N ALA A 60 -6.22 -7.70 -43.08
CA ALA A 60 -5.87 -7.39 -41.68
C ALA A 60 -5.35 -5.96 -41.50
N LEU A 61 -4.69 -5.41 -42.51
CA LEU A 61 -4.22 -4.02 -42.56
C LEU A 61 -5.25 -3.04 -43.14
N ALA A 62 -6.47 -3.50 -43.43
CA ALA A 62 -7.55 -2.72 -44.05
C ALA A 62 -7.16 -2.05 -45.38
N LEU A 63 -6.29 -2.69 -46.17
CA LEU A 63 -5.83 -2.14 -47.46
C LEU A 63 -6.85 -2.35 -48.58
N MET A 64 -7.63 -3.44 -48.51
CA MET A 64 -8.58 -3.83 -49.55
C MET A 64 -10.03 -3.50 -49.18
N HIS A 65 -10.85 -3.32 -50.22
CA HIS A 65 -12.28 -3.15 -50.09
C HIS A 65 -12.95 -4.51 -49.78
N GLN A 66 -13.44 -4.65 -48.55
CA GLN A 66 -13.95 -5.94 -48.02
C GLN A 66 -15.02 -6.56 -48.91
N GLY A 67 -16.01 -5.78 -49.36
CA GLY A 67 -17.10 -6.30 -50.21
C GLY A 67 -16.65 -6.78 -51.59
N ASN A 68 -15.46 -6.39 -52.06
CA ASN A 68 -14.84 -6.92 -53.28
C ASN A 68 -14.03 -8.18 -52.96
N ALA A 69 -13.25 -8.16 -51.88
CA ALA A 69 -12.48 -9.31 -51.42
C ALA A 69 -13.38 -10.53 -51.18
N ASP A 70 -14.56 -10.33 -50.55
CA ASP A 70 -15.56 -11.39 -50.31
C ASP A 70 -16.11 -12.01 -51.61
N LYS A 71 -16.01 -11.30 -52.74
CA LYS A 71 -16.39 -11.76 -54.09
C LYS A 71 -15.22 -12.32 -54.89
N GLY A 72 -14.05 -12.50 -54.27
CA GLY A 72 -12.83 -12.95 -54.93
C GLY A 72 -12.23 -11.90 -55.88
N GLN A 73 -12.45 -10.61 -55.60
CA GLN A 73 -11.94 -9.48 -56.39
C GLN A 73 -11.03 -8.62 -55.52
N TRP A 74 -9.82 -8.34 -56.00
CA TRP A 74 -8.89 -7.43 -55.34
C TRP A 74 -9.17 -6.00 -55.80
N ARG A 75 -9.38 -5.11 -54.83
CA ARG A 75 -9.54 -3.65 -55.01
C ARG A 75 -9.01 -2.97 -53.75
N PHE A 76 -8.20 -1.93 -53.91
CA PHE A 76 -7.69 -1.15 -52.78
C PHE A 76 -8.67 -0.07 -52.32
N ASN A 77 -8.62 0.29 -51.03
CA ASN A 77 -9.47 1.32 -50.44
C ASN A 77 -9.02 2.74 -50.82
N SER A 78 -7.72 2.95 -51.05
CA SER A 78 -7.13 4.24 -51.37
C SER A 78 -5.75 4.09 -51.99
N TYR A 79 -5.25 5.15 -52.61
CA TYR A 79 -3.89 5.16 -53.16
C TYR A 79 -2.82 4.88 -52.07
N SER A 80 -3.01 5.41 -50.86
CA SER A 80 -2.13 5.11 -49.71
C SER A 80 -2.14 3.63 -49.33
N ALA A 81 -3.30 2.96 -49.41
CA ALA A 81 -3.39 1.52 -49.16
C ALA A 81 -2.66 0.71 -50.24
N TRP A 82 -2.77 1.13 -51.50
CA TRP A 82 -2.02 0.55 -52.61
C TRP A 82 -0.50 0.74 -52.45
N LEU A 83 -0.04 1.93 -52.03
CA LEU A 83 1.38 2.18 -51.75
C LEU A 83 1.90 1.28 -50.62
N MET A 84 1.15 1.12 -49.53
CA MET A 84 1.50 0.21 -48.44
C MET A 84 1.61 -1.24 -48.92
N ALA A 85 0.63 -1.70 -49.70
CA ALA A 85 0.63 -3.05 -50.28
C ALA A 85 1.85 -3.30 -51.17
N ARG A 86 2.22 -2.32 -52.01
CA ARG A 86 3.43 -2.39 -52.84
C ARG A 86 4.70 -2.42 -52.00
N SER A 87 4.83 -1.51 -51.03
CA SER A 87 6.00 -1.49 -50.15
C SER A 87 6.20 -2.83 -49.45
N LEU A 88 5.14 -3.43 -48.91
CA LEU A 88 5.20 -4.75 -48.28
C LEU A 88 5.65 -5.85 -49.25
N LEU A 89 5.09 -5.89 -50.45
CA LEU A 89 5.44 -6.92 -51.44
C LEU A 89 6.87 -6.77 -51.96
N GLU A 90 7.35 -5.55 -52.19
CA GLU A 90 8.74 -5.29 -52.58
C GLU A 90 9.73 -5.69 -51.47
N THR A 91 9.40 -5.42 -50.21
CA THR A 91 10.18 -5.90 -49.07
C THR A 91 10.19 -7.43 -49.03
N LEU A 92 9.05 -8.09 -49.17
CA LEU A 92 8.95 -9.56 -49.17
C LEU A 92 9.60 -10.21 -50.41
N ALA A 93 9.70 -9.47 -51.52
CA ALA A 93 10.37 -9.93 -52.74
C ALA A 93 11.89 -10.02 -52.59
N THR A 94 12.45 -9.25 -51.66
CA THR A 94 13.90 -9.11 -51.45
C THR A 94 14.33 -9.88 -50.21
N ASP A 95 15.18 -10.90 -50.39
CA ASP A 95 15.71 -11.68 -49.28
C ASP A 95 16.46 -10.78 -48.28
N HIS A 96 16.20 -10.99 -46.98
CA HIS A 96 16.83 -10.25 -45.88
C HIS A 96 16.66 -8.71 -45.91
N HIS A 97 15.59 -8.19 -46.52
CA HIS A 97 15.27 -6.76 -46.49
C HIS A 97 14.40 -6.42 -45.26
N PRO A 98 14.94 -5.80 -44.19
CA PRO A 98 14.14 -5.45 -43.03
C PRO A 98 13.41 -4.12 -43.25
N VAL A 99 12.22 -3.97 -42.65
CA VAL A 99 11.48 -2.69 -42.63
C VAL A 99 12.04 -1.72 -41.58
N PHE A 100 12.63 -2.27 -40.53
CA PHE A 100 13.25 -1.53 -39.43
C PHE A 100 14.75 -1.77 -39.42
N ASP A 101 15.49 -0.94 -38.69
CA ASP A 101 16.89 -1.25 -38.40
C ASP A 101 17.00 -2.64 -37.73
N PRO A 102 17.95 -3.51 -38.10
CA PRO A 102 18.10 -4.83 -37.48
C PRO A 102 18.24 -4.81 -35.96
N GLY A 103 18.73 -3.71 -35.39
CA GLY A 103 18.86 -3.51 -33.95
C GLY A 103 17.63 -2.99 -33.23
N TYR A 104 16.59 -2.56 -33.97
CA TYR A 104 15.41 -1.88 -33.40
C TYR A 104 14.77 -2.70 -32.28
N TRP A 105 14.55 -4.01 -32.46
CA TRP A 105 13.89 -4.87 -31.46
C TRP A 105 14.85 -5.54 -30.45
N ASN A 106 16.10 -5.08 -30.32
CA ASN A 106 17.08 -5.68 -29.41
C ASN A 106 16.76 -5.45 -27.93
N GLN A 107 17.50 -6.14 -27.05
CA GLN A 107 17.29 -6.13 -25.59
C GLN A 107 17.67 -4.80 -24.90
N LEU A 108 18.48 -3.95 -25.54
CA LEU A 108 18.96 -2.68 -24.98
C LEU A 108 18.63 -1.50 -25.92
N PRO A 109 17.33 -1.23 -26.16
CA PRO A 109 16.93 -0.08 -26.97
C PRO A 109 17.18 1.24 -26.21
N THR A 110 17.38 2.31 -26.96
CA THR A 110 17.40 3.68 -26.45
C THR A 110 16.02 4.10 -25.94
N ASP A 111 15.94 5.15 -25.10
CA ASP A 111 14.66 5.64 -24.59
C ASP A 111 13.71 6.11 -25.70
N THR A 112 14.24 6.67 -26.79
CA THR A 112 13.46 7.06 -27.97
C THR A 112 12.85 5.85 -28.65
N GLU A 113 13.65 4.80 -28.89
CA GLU A 113 13.16 3.56 -29.51
C GLU A 113 12.12 2.86 -28.63
N ILE A 114 12.30 2.87 -27.30
CA ILE A 114 11.32 2.30 -26.37
C ILE A 114 9.95 2.95 -26.55
N GLU A 115 9.91 4.28 -26.64
CA GLU A 115 8.65 5.01 -26.78
C GLU A 115 8.03 4.79 -28.18
N GLU A 116 8.84 4.79 -29.23
CA GLU A 116 8.37 4.48 -30.59
C GLU A 116 7.77 3.06 -30.67
N GLN A 117 8.47 2.07 -30.12
CA GLN A 117 8.00 0.69 -30.04
C GLN A 117 6.71 0.58 -29.24
N ARG A 118 6.62 1.27 -28.10
CA ARG A 118 5.41 1.32 -27.27
C ARG A 118 4.22 1.86 -28.06
N LEU A 119 4.40 2.97 -28.77
CA LEU A 119 3.34 3.59 -29.59
C LEU A 119 2.91 2.67 -30.73
N LEU A 120 3.86 2.01 -31.39
CA LEU A 120 3.58 1.04 -32.45
C LEU A 120 2.76 -0.15 -31.93
N LEU A 121 3.22 -0.77 -30.85
CA LEU A 121 2.52 -1.90 -30.21
C LEU A 121 1.15 -1.49 -29.68
N SER A 122 1.04 -0.30 -29.10
CA SER A 122 -0.23 0.27 -28.64
C SER A 122 -1.23 0.39 -29.78
N ARG A 123 -0.82 0.95 -30.93
CA ARG A 123 -1.69 1.05 -32.10
C ARG A 123 -2.13 -0.33 -32.61
N LEU A 124 -1.19 -1.27 -32.69
CA LEU A 124 -1.45 -2.63 -33.17
C LEU A 124 -2.48 -3.35 -32.27
N GLU A 125 -2.27 -3.36 -30.97
CA GLU A 125 -3.09 -4.12 -30.02
C GLU A 125 -4.46 -3.47 -29.80
N ASN A 126 -4.55 -2.14 -29.79
CA ASN A 126 -5.84 -1.44 -29.81
C ASN A 126 -6.64 -1.79 -31.05
N GLY A 127 -6.00 -1.84 -32.22
CA GLY A 127 -6.64 -2.28 -33.46
C GLY A 127 -7.14 -3.72 -33.39
N ARG A 128 -6.28 -4.64 -32.90
CA ARG A 128 -6.62 -6.07 -32.78
C ARG A 128 -7.85 -6.33 -31.91
N ILE A 129 -8.02 -5.56 -30.84
CA ILE A 129 -9.19 -5.68 -29.96
C ILE A 129 -10.41 -5.00 -30.57
N THR A 130 -10.28 -3.73 -30.98
CA THR A 130 -11.40 -2.91 -31.46
C THR A 130 -12.05 -3.51 -32.71
N PHE A 131 -11.25 -4.05 -33.63
CA PHE A 131 -11.71 -4.58 -34.90
C PHE A 131 -11.86 -6.11 -34.92
N HIS A 132 -11.77 -6.79 -33.76
CA HIS A 132 -12.01 -8.22 -33.70
C HIS A 132 -13.48 -8.53 -34.01
N PRO A 133 -13.81 -9.36 -35.03
CA PRO A 133 -15.20 -9.55 -35.47
C PRO A 133 -16.17 -10.02 -34.37
N ALA A 134 -15.69 -10.87 -33.46
CA ALA A 134 -16.47 -11.40 -32.34
C ALA A 134 -16.24 -10.66 -31.01
N ASN A 135 -15.50 -9.53 -31.01
CA ASN A 135 -15.05 -8.85 -29.78
C ASN A 135 -14.42 -9.80 -28.74
N ALA A 136 -13.63 -10.76 -29.24
CA ALA A 136 -13.10 -11.89 -28.47
C ALA A 136 -11.60 -12.09 -28.73
N ALA A 137 -10.89 -10.98 -28.97
CA ALA A 137 -9.44 -10.99 -29.10
C ALA A 137 -8.84 -11.61 -27.84
N ARG A 138 -7.92 -12.57 -28.00
CA ARG A 138 -7.25 -13.24 -26.87
C ARG A 138 -6.01 -12.47 -26.42
N PRO A 139 -5.67 -12.47 -25.12
CA PRO A 139 -4.37 -11.99 -24.66
C PRO A 139 -3.23 -12.74 -25.34
N ILE A 140 -2.12 -12.04 -25.59
CA ILE A 140 -0.90 -12.61 -26.20
C ILE A 140 0.29 -12.53 -25.25
N ARG A 141 0.11 -11.89 -24.10
CA ARG A 141 1.11 -11.75 -23.04
C ARG A 141 0.47 -12.15 -21.71
N PHE A 142 1.22 -12.85 -20.89
CA PHE A 142 0.75 -13.38 -19.61
C PHE A 142 1.69 -12.93 -18.51
N VAL A 143 1.12 -12.42 -17.42
CA VAL A 143 1.88 -11.95 -16.26
C VAL A 143 1.28 -12.56 -15.01
N TYR A 144 2.14 -13.14 -14.17
CA TYR A 144 1.74 -13.70 -12.90
C TYR A 144 2.27 -12.77 -11.80
N VAL A 145 1.42 -12.39 -10.85
CA VAL A 145 1.73 -11.37 -9.85
C VAL A 145 1.38 -11.87 -8.45
N ALA A 146 2.31 -11.66 -7.52
CA ALA A 146 2.09 -11.89 -6.10
C ALA A 146 2.04 -10.54 -5.38
N TRP A 147 0.97 -10.30 -4.61
CA TRP A 147 0.84 -9.09 -3.80
C TRP A 147 0.63 -9.43 -2.33
N ALA A 148 1.32 -8.67 -1.49
CA ALA A 148 1.15 -8.65 -0.06
C ALA A 148 0.00 -7.72 0.32
N VAL A 149 -0.91 -8.20 1.18
CA VAL A 149 -1.91 -7.34 1.80
C VAL A 149 -1.45 -7.00 3.20
N ILE A 150 -1.09 -5.73 3.41
CA ILE A 150 -0.69 -5.19 4.71
C ILE A 150 -1.78 -4.24 5.18
N ARG A 151 -2.64 -4.73 6.08
CA ARG A 151 -3.75 -3.96 6.67
C ARG A 151 -3.33 -3.38 8.01
N LEU A 152 -3.46 -2.06 8.15
CA LEU A 152 -3.11 -1.28 9.33
C LEU A 152 -4.31 -0.42 9.74
N GLY A 153 -5.12 -0.92 10.68
CA GLY A 153 -6.39 -0.32 11.05
C GLY A 153 -7.40 -0.37 9.90
N ASP A 154 -7.89 0.81 9.53
CA ASP A 154 -8.78 1.05 8.40
C ASP A 154 -8.05 1.29 7.07
N HIS A 155 -6.71 1.27 7.08
CA HIS A 155 -5.88 1.51 5.90
C HIS A 155 -5.18 0.25 5.40
N PHE A 156 -4.84 0.27 4.12
CA PHE A 156 -3.93 -0.65 3.45
C PHE A 156 -2.65 0.10 3.07
N LEU A 157 -1.51 -0.54 3.32
CA LEU A 157 -0.21 0.00 2.95
C LEU A 157 0.12 -0.39 1.51
N LEU A 158 0.38 0.61 0.67
CA LEU A 158 0.82 0.44 -0.71
C LEU A 158 2.26 0.95 -0.87
N TYR A 159 2.96 0.36 -1.83
CA TYR A 159 4.32 0.69 -2.23
C TYR A 159 4.35 1.38 -3.60
N ALA A 160 5.28 2.29 -3.77
CA ALA A 160 5.38 3.11 -4.96
C ALA A 160 5.98 2.31 -6.13
N ARG A 161 5.31 2.36 -7.29
CA ARG A 161 5.78 1.72 -8.52
C ARG A 161 7.04 2.41 -9.05
N GLU A 162 7.88 1.69 -9.78
CA GLU A 162 9.08 2.26 -10.44
C GLU A 162 8.72 3.34 -11.49
N ASP A 163 7.60 3.17 -12.19
CA ASP A 163 7.17 4.03 -13.31
C ASP A 163 6.40 5.30 -12.88
N LYS A 164 6.89 6.05 -11.88
CA LYS A 164 6.14 7.17 -11.23
C LYS A 164 5.86 8.40 -12.12
N VAL A 165 6.58 8.57 -13.24
CA VAL A 165 6.75 9.89 -13.89
C VAL A 165 5.97 10.03 -15.21
N ARG A 166 5.14 9.06 -15.61
CA ARG A 166 4.45 9.15 -16.91
C ARG A 166 3.08 9.84 -16.80
N PRO A 167 2.74 10.80 -17.67
CA PRO A 167 1.43 11.48 -17.65
C PRO A 167 0.22 10.53 -17.79
N ASP A 168 0.41 9.39 -18.47
CA ASP A 168 -0.61 8.35 -18.69
C ASP A 168 -0.57 7.21 -17.65
N ALA A 169 0.33 7.28 -16.65
CA ALA A 169 0.44 6.25 -15.62
C ALA A 169 -0.88 6.14 -14.84
N ARG A 170 -1.42 4.92 -14.77
CA ARG A 170 -2.72 4.61 -14.13
C ARG A 170 -2.64 4.40 -12.62
N GLY A 171 -1.71 5.05 -11.95
CA GLY A 171 -1.47 4.86 -10.51
C GLY A 171 0.00 4.73 -10.22
N ASN A 172 0.42 5.36 -9.12
CA ASN A 172 1.81 5.48 -8.71
C ASN A 172 2.12 4.51 -7.56
N PHE A 173 1.09 3.92 -6.96
CA PHE A 173 1.20 3.01 -5.82
C PHE A 173 0.45 1.72 -6.11
N VAL A 174 0.95 0.60 -5.61
CA VAL A 174 0.36 -0.74 -5.73
C VAL A 174 0.57 -1.49 -4.42
N LEU A 175 -0.13 -2.59 -4.19
CA LEU A 175 0.21 -3.47 -3.06
C LEU A 175 1.67 -3.95 -3.20
N PRO A 176 2.45 -4.01 -2.10
CA PRO A 176 3.82 -4.51 -2.15
C PRO A 176 3.88 -5.91 -2.76
N GLY A 177 4.94 -6.22 -3.49
CA GLY A 177 5.06 -7.45 -4.27
C GLY A 177 5.29 -7.17 -5.75
N GLY A 178 5.25 -8.23 -6.55
CA GLY A 178 5.73 -8.12 -7.92
C GLY A 178 5.51 -9.35 -8.78
N ARG A 179 6.17 -9.31 -9.94
CA ARG A 179 5.96 -10.28 -11.02
C ARG A 179 6.76 -11.55 -10.76
N PHE A 180 6.15 -12.68 -11.09
CA PHE A 180 6.87 -13.94 -11.18
C PHE A 180 8.00 -13.86 -12.21
N LYS A 181 9.17 -14.37 -11.82
CA LYS A 181 10.30 -14.59 -12.72
C LYS A 181 10.57 -16.09 -12.77
N LEU A 182 10.91 -16.63 -13.95
CA LEU A 182 11.33 -18.04 -14.06
C LEU A 182 12.49 -18.36 -13.10
N SER A 183 13.38 -17.39 -12.84
CA SER A 183 14.48 -17.49 -11.87
C SER A 183 14.03 -17.70 -10.42
N ASP A 184 12.77 -17.43 -10.07
CA ASP A 184 12.23 -17.68 -8.73
C ASP A 184 12.04 -19.19 -8.45
N VAL A 185 12.13 -20.04 -9.49
CA VAL A 185 11.98 -21.49 -9.41
C VAL A 185 13.30 -22.17 -9.80
N PRO A 186 13.86 -23.05 -8.95
CA PRO A 186 15.02 -23.86 -9.30
C PRO A 186 14.75 -24.71 -10.54
N ILE A 187 15.76 -24.86 -11.40
CA ILE A 187 15.64 -25.60 -12.68
C ILE A 187 15.08 -27.02 -12.46
N ALA A 188 15.50 -27.70 -11.39
CA ALA A 188 15.04 -29.06 -11.08
C ALA A 188 13.56 -29.16 -10.68
N GLU A 189 12.92 -28.05 -10.28
CA GLU A 189 11.49 -28.00 -9.92
C GLU A 189 10.62 -27.51 -11.08
N ARG A 190 11.23 -27.06 -12.19
CA ARG A 190 10.49 -26.55 -13.35
C ARG A 190 9.95 -27.70 -14.20
N PRO A 191 8.73 -27.57 -14.75
CA PRO A 191 8.30 -28.43 -15.85
C PRO A 191 9.28 -28.38 -17.02
N GLU A 192 9.38 -29.47 -17.79
CA GLU A 192 10.23 -29.53 -18.99
C GLU A 192 9.86 -28.44 -20.03
N THR A 193 8.59 -28.02 -20.05
CA THR A 193 8.03 -27.00 -20.94
C THR A 193 7.94 -25.61 -20.30
N ALA A 194 8.60 -25.36 -19.15
CA ALA A 194 8.40 -24.16 -18.35
C ALA A 194 8.54 -22.83 -19.12
N GLU A 195 9.58 -22.68 -19.94
CA GLU A 195 9.82 -21.46 -20.73
C GLU A 195 8.71 -21.23 -21.75
N TYR A 196 8.29 -22.29 -22.45
CA TYR A 196 7.23 -22.25 -23.45
C TYR A 196 5.88 -21.95 -22.77
N ASP A 197 5.57 -22.66 -21.69
CA ASP A 197 4.34 -22.48 -20.94
C ASP A 197 4.23 -21.07 -20.36
N PHE A 198 5.33 -20.53 -19.84
CA PHE A 198 5.38 -19.17 -19.34
C PHE A 198 5.19 -18.13 -20.45
N ALA A 199 5.87 -18.29 -21.60
CA ALA A 199 5.76 -17.36 -22.72
C ALA A 199 4.35 -17.32 -23.33
N TYR A 200 3.68 -18.47 -23.40
CA TYR A 200 2.37 -18.61 -24.04
C TYR A 200 1.19 -18.72 -23.06
N GLY A 201 1.43 -18.57 -21.76
CA GLY A 201 0.38 -18.60 -20.74
C GLY A 201 -0.30 -19.96 -20.57
N ILE A 202 0.39 -21.04 -20.94
CA ILE A 202 -0.14 -22.40 -20.91
C ILE A 202 -0.01 -22.96 -19.50
N GLY A 203 -1.11 -23.51 -18.99
CA GLY A 203 -1.19 -24.07 -17.65
C GLY A 203 -1.20 -23.02 -16.53
N HIS A 204 -1.19 -23.51 -15.28
CA HIS A 204 -1.28 -22.69 -14.07
C HIS A 204 -0.10 -22.91 -13.12
N TRP A 205 0.95 -23.61 -13.56
CA TRP A 205 2.08 -23.95 -12.70
C TRP A 205 2.78 -22.72 -12.09
N PRO A 206 2.92 -21.53 -12.76
CA PRO A 206 3.57 -20.38 -12.13
C PRO A 206 2.80 -19.87 -10.90
N MET A 207 1.48 -20.04 -10.85
CA MET A 207 0.66 -19.67 -9.69
C MET A 207 1.11 -20.42 -8.42
N ALA A 208 1.57 -21.67 -8.55
CA ALA A 208 2.04 -22.47 -7.43
C ALA A 208 3.33 -21.90 -6.79
N TYR A 209 4.07 -21.07 -7.51
CA TYR A 209 5.36 -20.52 -7.07
C TYR A 209 5.30 -19.03 -6.74
N LEU A 210 4.14 -18.38 -6.85
CA LEU A 210 3.98 -16.95 -6.55
C LEU A 210 4.40 -16.55 -5.14
N GLN A 211 4.30 -17.46 -4.18
CA GLN A 211 4.79 -17.22 -2.83
C GLN A 211 6.31 -16.97 -2.79
N ARG A 212 7.10 -17.64 -3.64
CA ARG A 212 8.55 -17.40 -3.74
C ARG A 212 8.86 -16.03 -4.32
N SER A 213 8.11 -15.62 -5.36
CA SER A 213 8.20 -14.27 -5.91
C SER A 213 7.88 -13.24 -4.84
N LEU A 214 6.82 -13.45 -4.04
CA LEU A 214 6.48 -12.55 -2.94
C LEU A 214 7.63 -12.40 -1.94
N TYR A 215 8.28 -13.49 -1.54
CA TYR A 215 9.41 -13.43 -0.61
C TYR A 215 10.56 -12.56 -1.12
N ARG A 216 10.89 -12.68 -2.41
CA ARG A 216 11.91 -11.84 -3.04
C ARG A 216 11.51 -10.37 -3.00
N GLU A 217 10.28 -10.06 -3.44
CA GLU A 217 9.79 -8.68 -3.54
C GLU A 217 9.66 -8.04 -2.14
N LEU A 218 9.16 -8.76 -1.13
CA LEU A 218 9.08 -8.25 0.25
C LEU A 218 10.45 -7.95 0.86
N ARG A 219 11.48 -8.74 0.49
CA ARG A 219 12.86 -8.49 0.90
C ARG A 219 13.44 -7.26 0.20
N GLU A 220 13.16 -7.10 -1.09
CA GLU A 220 13.64 -5.98 -1.93
C GLU A 220 12.96 -4.66 -1.57
N GLU A 221 11.64 -4.64 -1.41
CA GLU A 221 10.83 -3.43 -1.21
C GLU A 221 10.72 -3.02 0.28
N LEU A 222 10.50 -4.00 1.17
CA LEU A 222 10.18 -3.78 2.58
C LEU A 222 11.28 -4.22 3.56
N GLU A 223 12.36 -4.82 3.06
CA GLU A 223 13.43 -5.42 3.89
C GLU A 223 12.93 -6.50 4.86
N LEU A 224 11.83 -7.18 4.50
CA LEU A 224 11.23 -8.22 5.34
C LEU A 224 11.72 -9.63 4.95
N SER A 225 12.17 -10.40 5.95
CA SER A 225 12.60 -11.80 5.84
C SER A 225 11.44 -12.75 6.15
N GLU A 226 11.23 -13.75 5.30
CA GLU A 226 10.18 -14.76 5.45
C GLU A 226 10.36 -15.66 6.68
N LYS A 227 11.58 -15.77 7.21
CA LYS A 227 11.86 -16.61 8.40
C LYS A 227 11.69 -15.85 9.71
N ASP A 228 11.90 -14.53 9.66
CA ASP A 228 12.14 -13.75 10.88
C ASP A 228 11.02 -12.75 11.17
N HIS A 229 10.28 -12.28 10.16
CA HIS A 229 9.47 -11.07 10.29
C HIS A 229 7.96 -11.28 10.14
N TYR A 230 7.52 -12.27 9.38
CA TYR A 230 6.09 -12.45 9.10
C TYR A 230 5.69 -13.89 8.85
N SER A 231 4.39 -14.14 8.96
CA SER A 231 3.70 -15.29 8.40
C SER A 231 2.71 -14.84 7.33
N LEU A 232 2.38 -15.75 6.41
CA LEU A 232 1.35 -15.52 5.40
C LEU A 232 0.04 -16.18 5.83
N GLY A 233 -1.05 -15.45 5.68
CA GLY A 233 -2.40 -15.98 5.80
C GLY A 233 -2.82 -16.81 4.57
N THR A 234 -4.08 -17.21 4.54
CA THR A 234 -4.66 -17.93 3.39
C THR A 234 -4.58 -17.06 2.14
N ALA A 235 -3.93 -17.59 1.10
CA ALA A 235 -3.80 -16.88 -0.17
C ALA A 235 -5.14 -16.80 -0.91
N ILE A 236 -5.33 -15.71 -1.65
CA ILE A 236 -6.57 -15.44 -2.38
C ILE A 236 -6.23 -15.26 -3.86
N ASP A 237 -6.83 -16.08 -4.72
CA ASP A 237 -6.70 -15.98 -6.16
C ASP A 237 -7.67 -14.94 -6.71
N ILE A 238 -7.13 -13.97 -7.45
CA ILE A 238 -7.91 -12.95 -8.14
C ILE A 238 -8.29 -13.48 -9.52
N THR A 239 -9.52 -13.19 -9.96
CA THR A 239 -10.00 -13.51 -11.30
C THR A 239 -9.02 -12.95 -12.34
N PRO A 240 -8.63 -13.73 -13.37
CA PRO A 240 -7.73 -13.23 -14.40
C PRO A 240 -8.22 -11.91 -15.00
N TYR A 241 -7.34 -10.92 -15.01
CA TYR A 241 -7.63 -9.56 -15.46
C TYR A 241 -6.91 -9.29 -16.77
N SER A 242 -7.63 -8.89 -17.82
CA SER A 242 -7.02 -8.64 -19.13
C SER A 242 -7.14 -7.18 -19.55
N ARG A 243 -6.03 -6.59 -19.99
CA ARG A 243 -5.99 -5.20 -20.46
C ARG A 243 -4.84 -4.96 -21.42
N ILE A 244 -4.99 -3.96 -22.29
CA ILE A 244 -3.86 -3.41 -23.04
C ILE A 244 -3.01 -2.57 -22.11
N GLU A 245 -1.85 -3.08 -21.74
CA GLU A 245 -0.92 -2.42 -20.85
C GLU A 245 0.47 -3.07 -20.88
N GLY A 246 1.43 -2.41 -20.25
CA GLY A 246 2.81 -2.87 -20.16
C GLY A 246 3.73 -1.72 -19.77
N ALA A 247 4.84 -2.05 -19.10
CA ALA A 247 5.90 -1.08 -18.84
C ALA A 247 6.78 -0.96 -20.08
N ARG A 248 7.28 0.25 -20.36
CA ARG A 248 8.18 0.55 -21.48
C ARG A 248 7.64 -0.02 -22.81
N ASN A 249 8.45 -0.75 -23.56
CA ASN A 249 8.15 -1.38 -24.84
C ASN A 249 7.47 -2.77 -24.72
N HIS A 250 6.99 -3.16 -23.54
CA HIS A 250 6.27 -4.43 -23.32
C HIS A 250 4.75 -4.27 -23.39
N TYR A 251 4.25 -3.33 -24.20
CA TYR A 251 2.85 -2.92 -24.23
C TYR A 251 2.03 -3.85 -25.12
N SER A 252 1.09 -4.60 -24.56
CA SER A 252 0.19 -5.46 -25.35
C SER A 252 -1.08 -5.84 -24.60
N TYR A 253 -2.02 -6.51 -25.26
CA TYR A 253 -3.13 -7.12 -24.55
C TYR A 253 -2.62 -8.26 -23.68
N THR A 254 -2.56 -7.97 -22.40
CA THR A 254 -1.95 -8.79 -21.36
C THR A 254 -3.02 -9.35 -20.44
N GLU A 255 -2.92 -10.63 -20.13
CA GLU A 255 -3.66 -11.26 -19.03
C GLU A 255 -2.79 -11.30 -17.77
N TYR A 256 -3.33 -10.80 -16.68
CA TYR A 256 -2.75 -10.84 -15.35
C TYR A 256 -3.43 -11.91 -14.52
N ARG A 257 -2.63 -12.80 -13.94
CA ARG A 257 -3.06 -13.82 -13.00
C ARG A 257 -2.44 -13.49 -11.65
N MET A 258 -3.26 -13.06 -10.70
CA MET A 258 -2.77 -12.45 -9.46
C MET A 258 -3.16 -13.28 -8.26
N ARG A 259 -2.29 -13.33 -7.26
CA ARG A 259 -2.56 -13.92 -5.95
C ARG A 259 -2.22 -12.94 -4.85
N LEU A 260 -3.17 -12.73 -3.95
CA LEU A 260 -2.98 -11.94 -2.73
C LEU A 260 -2.53 -12.84 -1.58
N PHE A 261 -1.66 -12.31 -0.74
CA PHE A 261 -1.18 -12.95 0.46
C PHE A 261 -1.34 -11.99 1.63
N PRO A 262 -2.32 -12.20 2.52
CA PRO A 262 -2.43 -11.42 3.76
C PRO A 262 -1.18 -11.64 4.61
N LEU A 263 -0.52 -10.56 5.05
CA LEU A 263 0.61 -10.67 5.97
C LEU A 263 0.15 -10.56 7.42
N GLN A 264 0.80 -11.31 8.30
CA GLN A 264 0.81 -11.10 9.73
C GLN A 264 2.25 -10.92 10.20
N LEU A 265 2.57 -9.74 10.73
CA LEU A 265 3.90 -9.38 11.21
C LEU A 265 4.05 -9.80 12.68
N ASN A 266 5.22 -10.33 13.02
CA ASN A 266 5.65 -10.46 14.41
C ASN A 266 6.34 -9.16 14.88
N THR A 267 6.73 -9.06 16.15
CA THR A 267 7.37 -7.86 16.70
C THR A 267 8.58 -7.38 15.88
N ARG A 268 9.46 -8.29 15.47
CA ARG A 268 10.62 -7.97 14.62
C ARG A 268 10.21 -7.38 13.28
N GLY A 269 9.23 -7.99 12.62
CA GLY A 269 8.68 -7.49 11.36
C GLY A 269 7.99 -6.14 11.49
N VAL A 270 7.28 -5.89 12.59
CA VAL A 270 6.64 -4.60 12.88
C VAL A 270 7.69 -3.49 12.96
N VAL A 271 8.71 -3.70 13.79
CA VAL A 271 9.78 -2.71 13.99
C VAL A 271 10.55 -2.47 12.69
N LYS A 272 10.87 -3.54 11.94
CA LYS A 272 11.55 -3.43 10.65
C LYS A 272 10.73 -2.66 9.61
N LEU A 273 9.42 -2.93 9.53
CA LEU A 273 8.52 -2.19 8.65
C LEU A 273 8.43 -0.71 9.03
N PHE A 274 8.33 -0.40 10.33
CA PHE A 274 8.29 0.98 10.79
C PHE A 274 9.59 1.73 10.52
N GLU A 275 10.75 1.10 10.72
CA GLU A 275 12.04 1.68 10.33
C GLU A 275 12.09 1.99 8.82
N ARG A 276 11.59 1.07 7.98
CA ARG A 276 11.54 1.28 6.53
C ARG A 276 10.61 2.44 6.14
N LEU A 277 9.45 2.54 6.79
CA LEU A 277 8.48 3.60 6.57
C LEU A 277 9.00 4.98 6.98
N ASP A 278 9.78 5.03 8.06
CA ASP A 278 10.38 6.25 8.60
C ASP A 278 11.56 6.73 7.73
N ASN A 279 12.42 5.80 7.29
CA ASN A 279 13.57 6.13 6.46
C ASN A 279 13.21 6.50 5.00
N HIS A 280 12.11 5.97 4.46
CA HIS A 280 11.71 6.14 3.06
C HIS A 280 10.20 6.43 2.87
N PRO A 281 9.64 7.47 3.50
CA PRO A 281 8.21 7.73 3.51
C PRO A 281 7.62 7.97 2.09
N GLU A 282 8.42 8.45 1.14
CA GLU A 282 8.04 8.71 -0.25
C GLU A 282 7.75 7.44 -1.07
N LEU A 283 8.18 6.28 -0.58
CA LEU A 283 7.90 4.98 -1.20
C LEU A 283 6.54 4.43 -0.80
N PHE A 284 5.84 5.04 0.16
CA PHE A 284 4.63 4.47 0.73
C PHE A 284 3.43 5.40 0.62
N ALA A 285 2.26 4.77 0.51
CA ALA A 285 0.98 5.46 0.62
C ALA A 285 0.00 4.60 1.39
N ARG A 286 -0.91 5.26 2.09
CA ARG A 286 -2.00 4.61 2.83
C ARG A 286 -3.31 4.93 2.13
N PHE A 287 -4.15 3.91 2.00
CA PHE A 287 -5.47 4.02 1.40
C PHE A 287 -6.48 3.29 2.28
N THR A 288 -7.62 3.90 2.55
CA THR A 288 -8.79 3.17 3.06
C THR A 288 -9.38 2.29 1.96
N ALA A 289 -10.26 1.35 2.32
CA ALA A 289 -10.98 0.54 1.33
C ALA A 289 -11.77 1.42 0.33
N SER A 290 -12.42 2.48 0.82
CA SER A 290 -13.17 3.40 -0.05
C SER A 290 -12.28 4.16 -1.04
N GLU A 291 -11.07 4.52 -0.61
CA GLU A 291 -10.09 5.19 -1.48
C GLU A 291 -9.47 4.22 -2.48
N LEU A 292 -9.29 2.95 -2.12
CA LEU A 292 -8.89 1.91 -3.08
C LEU A 292 -9.99 1.67 -4.13
N GLY A 293 -11.27 1.66 -3.72
CA GLY A 293 -12.41 1.54 -4.63
C GLY A 293 -12.53 2.65 -5.67
N THR A 294 -12.04 3.85 -5.33
CA THR A 294 -11.96 5.01 -6.24
C THR A 294 -10.55 5.22 -6.82
N GLU A 295 -9.61 4.33 -6.49
CA GLU A 295 -8.21 4.35 -6.89
C GLU A 295 -7.47 5.67 -6.56
N ARG A 296 -7.97 6.46 -5.59
CA ARG A 296 -7.41 7.75 -5.23
C ARG A 296 -7.66 8.06 -3.76
N ASN A 297 -6.61 8.50 -3.06
CA ASN A 297 -6.72 8.94 -1.67
C ASN A 297 -6.92 10.46 -1.55
N ALA A 298 -7.19 10.93 -0.33
CA ALA A 298 -7.36 12.35 0.00
C ALA A 298 -6.17 13.24 -0.38
N ARG A 299 -4.96 12.66 -0.50
CA ARG A 299 -3.73 13.36 -0.94
C ARG A 299 -3.57 13.41 -2.47
N GLY A 300 -4.54 12.89 -3.23
CA GLY A 300 -4.48 12.81 -4.69
C GLY A 300 -3.55 11.72 -5.22
N GLN A 301 -2.98 10.88 -4.36
CA GLN A 301 -2.17 9.73 -4.77
C GLN A 301 -3.08 8.68 -5.42
N ARG A 302 -2.59 8.02 -6.46
CA ARG A 302 -3.37 7.07 -7.26
C ARG A 302 -2.90 5.63 -7.06
N ALA A 303 -3.83 4.72 -6.80
CA ALA A 303 -3.57 3.30 -6.62
C ALA A 303 -3.78 2.52 -7.93
N PHE A 304 -2.89 1.59 -8.25
CA PHE A 304 -3.00 0.67 -9.37
C PHE A 304 -3.62 -0.64 -8.89
N VAL A 305 -4.94 -0.65 -8.69
CA VAL A 305 -5.68 -1.77 -8.08
C VAL A 305 -6.95 -2.14 -8.85
N THR A 306 -7.07 -1.74 -10.12
CA THR A 306 -8.27 -1.97 -10.94
C THR A 306 -8.69 -3.44 -10.94
N ALA A 307 -7.74 -4.36 -11.04
CA ALA A 307 -8.02 -5.80 -10.99
C ALA A 307 -8.69 -6.24 -9.67
N LEU A 308 -8.36 -5.59 -8.55
CA LEU A 308 -8.99 -5.88 -7.26
C LEU A 308 -10.41 -5.32 -7.18
N VAL A 309 -10.62 -4.11 -7.72
CA VAL A 309 -11.94 -3.48 -7.78
C VAL A 309 -12.89 -4.27 -8.68
N GLU A 310 -12.40 -4.77 -9.82
CA GLU A 310 -13.21 -5.62 -10.71
C GLU A 310 -13.52 -6.99 -10.09
N HIS A 311 -12.62 -7.54 -9.29
CA HIS A 311 -12.81 -8.84 -8.65
C HIS A 311 -13.73 -8.79 -7.41
N PHE A 312 -13.48 -7.86 -6.49
CA PHE A 312 -14.21 -7.76 -5.22
C PHE A 312 -15.34 -6.72 -5.22
N GLY A 313 -15.41 -5.86 -6.23
CA GLY A 313 -16.27 -4.68 -6.24
C GLY A 313 -15.63 -3.45 -5.57
N ALA A 314 -16.26 -2.29 -5.75
CA ALA A 314 -15.74 -1.00 -5.28
C ALA A 314 -15.71 -0.85 -3.75
N ASP A 315 -16.46 -1.66 -3.01
CA ASP A 315 -16.45 -1.63 -1.54
C ASP A 315 -15.35 -2.50 -0.92
N LEU A 316 -14.70 -3.37 -1.72
CA LEU A 316 -13.59 -4.23 -1.33
C LEU A 316 -13.85 -5.00 -0.01
N LYS A 317 -15.11 -5.41 0.23
CA LYS A 317 -15.56 -6.00 1.50
C LYS A 317 -14.71 -7.18 1.95
N GLU A 318 -14.32 -8.04 1.02
CA GLU A 318 -13.49 -9.22 1.31
C GLU A 318 -12.09 -8.82 1.77
N LEU A 319 -11.51 -7.77 1.17
CA LEU A 319 -10.22 -7.23 1.60
C LEU A 319 -10.32 -6.60 3.00
N VAL A 320 -11.45 -5.94 3.30
CA VAL A 320 -11.76 -5.39 4.64
C VAL A 320 -12.04 -6.47 5.67
N ALA A 321 -12.42 -7.68 5.27
CA ALA A 321 -12.61 -8.80 6.19
C ALA A 321 -11.29 -9.46 6.62
N LEU A 322 -10.18 -9.19 5.93
CA LEU A 322 -8.87 -9.75 6.26
C LEU A 322 -8.37 -9.30 7.63
N PRO A 323 -7.64 -10.16 8.37
CA PRO A 323 -7.08 -9.79 9.67
C PRO A 323 -6.12 -8.61 9.56
N GLN A 324 -5.95 -7.90 10.68
CA GLN A 324 -4.91 -6.87 10.79
C GLN A 324 -3.53 -7.50 10.62
N SER A 325 -2.65 -6.82 9.89
CA SER A 325 -1.28 -7.29 9.69
C SER A 325 -0.41 -7.11 10.93
N ILE A 326 -0.83 -6.24 11.84
CA ILE A 326 -0.19 -6.04 13.13
C ILE A 326 -1.24 -6.32 14.21
N VAL A 327 -0.92 -7.26 15.10
CA VAL A 327 -1.69 -7.50 16.31
C VAL A 327 -0.87 -6.98 17.48
N GLU A 328 -1.40 -6.01 18.20
CA GLU A 328 -0.72 -5.46 19.37
C GLU A 328 -0.65 -6.49 20.49
N THR A 329 0.53 -7.06 20.69
CA THR A 329 0.86 -7.92 21.83
C THR A 329 1.73 -7.14 22.80
N TYR A 330 1.28 -7.01 24.04
CA TYR A 330 2.01 -6.35 25.12
C TYR A 330 2.47 -7.37 26.16
N LEU A 331 3.65 -7.19 26.76
CA LEU A 331 4.15 -8.03 27.87
C LEU A 331 3.19 -7.98 29.05
N GLN A 332 2.72 -6.78 29.40
CA GLN A 332 1.64 -6.59 30.38
C GLN A 332 0.30 -6.42 29.66
N ASN A 333 -0.53 -7.46 29.68
CA ASN A 333 -1.82 -7.50 28.98
C ASN A 333 -3.02 -7.78 29.90
N THR A 334 -2.85 -7.67 31.21
CA THR A 334 -3.92 -7.95 32.17
C THR A 334 -5.07 -6.95 32.00
N ALA A 335 -6.24 -7.45 31.59
CA ALA A 335 -7.41 -6.62 31.32
C ALA A 335 -7.79 -5.75 32.53
N HIS A 336 -8.03 -4.46 32.25
CA HIS A 336 -8.43 -3.43 33.22
C HIS A 336 -7.39 -3.12 34.33
N VAL A 337 -6.17 -3.66 34.26
CA VAL A 337 -5.09 -3.34 35.19
C VAL A 337 -4.15 -2.33 34.55
N GLY A 338 -4.00 -1.17 35.19
CA GLY A 338 -3.10 -0.11 34.73
C GLY A 338 -1.94 0.13 35.68
N VAL A 339 -0.94 0.84 35.17
CA VAL A 339 0.30 1.20 35.86
C VAL A 339 0.35 2.72 36.03
N ASP A 340 0.70 3.17 37.23
CA ASP A 340 0.99 4.58 37.49
C ASP A 340 2.50 4.79 37.50
N ILE A 341 2.94 5.72 36.67
CA ILE A 341 4.33 6.11 36.52
C ILE A 341 4.64 7.22 37.53
N PRO A 342 5.61 7.03 38.46
CA PRO A 342 5.92 8.00 39.51
C PRO A 342 6.63 9.25 38.95
N LEU A 343 6.57 10.36 39.70
CA LEU A 343 7.28 11.61 39.39
C LEU A 343 8.66 11.69 40.06
N MET A 344 8.90 10.92 41.12
CA MET A 344 10.18 10.91 41.84
C MET A 344 10.71 9.49 41.95
N ALA A 345 12.04 9.33 41.97
CA ALA A 345 12.68 8.01 41.97
C ALA A 345 12.45 7.20 43.26
N ASP A 346 12.09 7.86 44.36
CA ASP A 346 11.77 7.25 45.65
C ASP A 346 10.29 6.86 45.78
N GLN A 347 9.43 7.27 44.85
CA GLN A 347 8.03 6.90 44.83
C GLN A 347 7.83 5.49 44.23
N PRO A 348 6.94 4.67 44.81
CA PRO A 348 6.66 3.34 44.26
C PRO A 348 5.89 3.44 42.95
N ILE A 349 6.13 2.47 42.06
CA ILE A 349 5.26 2.24 40.90
C ILE A 349 4.00 1.54 41.40
N THR A 350 2.81 2.05 41.09
CA THR A 350 1.55 1.45 41.53
C THR A 350 0.81 0.73 40.41
N ILE A 351 0.30 -0.47 40.69
CA ILE A 351 -0.42 -1.29 39.72
C ILE A 351 -1.77 -1.71 40.27
N GLY A 352 -2.82 -1.61 39.45
CA GLY A 352 -4.13 -2.12 39.82
C GLY A 352 -5.25 -1.63 38.94
N ARG A 353 -6.47 -2.03 39.32
CA ARG A 353 -7.70 -1.58 38.66
C ARG A 353 -8.14 -0.25 39.25
N THR A 354 -8.61 0.66 38.40
CA THR A 354 -9.20 1.93 38.84
C THR A 354 -10.31 1.68 39.86
N GLY A 355 -10.23 2.39 41.00
CA GLY A 355 -11.22 2.29 42.09
C GLY A 355 -10.97 1.18 43.11
N LYS A 356 -9.90 0.39 42.96
CA LYS A 356 -9.43 -0.58 43.98
C LYS A 356 -8.11 -0.13 44.59
N SER A 357 -7.74 -0.71 45.73
CA SER A 357 -6.41 -0.54 46.30
C SER A 357 -5.35 -0.96 45.28
N LEU A 358 -4.39 -0.07 45.05
CA LEU A 358 -3.28 -0.30 44.14
C LEU A 358 -2.16 -1.03 44.89
N LYS A 359 -1.49 -1.93 44.19
CA LYS A 359 -0.31 -2.61 44.71
C LYS A 359 0.91 -1.75 44.44
N GLU A 360 1.67 -1.44 45.48
CA GLU A 360 2.93 -0.71 45.39
C GLU A 360 4.08 -1.67 45.05
N HIS A 361 4.93 -1.24 44.11
CA HIS A 361 6.17 -1.90 43.74
C HIS A 361 7.31 -0.91 43.92
N THR A 362 8.13 -1.14 44.95
CA THR A 362 9.32 -0.34 45.21
C THR A 362 10.43 -0.77 44.25
N VAL A 363 10.83 0.14 43.35
CA VAL A 363 11.89 -0.09 42.38
C VAL A 363 12.94 1.01 42.56
N CYS A 364 14.19 0.64 42.83
CA CYS A 364 15.28 1.62 43.03
C CYS A 364 15.79 2.16 41.68
N LEU A 365 15.02 3.06 41.07
CA LEU A 365 15.37 3.71 39.80
C LEU A 365 16.40 4.83 40.01
N THR A 366 17.32 4.99 39.07
CA THR A 366 18.11 6.24 38.96
C THR A 366 17.28 7.33 38.28
N GLU A 367 17.68 8.59 38.43
CA GLU A 367 17.05 9.71 37.71
C GLU A 367 17.00 9.49 36.19
N VAL A 368 18.09 8.93 35.62
CA VAL A 368 18.16 8.65 34.18
C VAL A 368 17.17 7.56 33.77
N GLU A 369 17.06 6.49 34.56
CA GLU A 369 16.09 5.41 34.30
C GLU A 369 14.65 5.87 34.44
N LEU A 370 14.37 6.72 35.43
CA LEU A 370 13.05 7.30 35.65
C LEU A 370 12.66 8.22 34.47
N GLN A 371 13.58 9.05 34.00
CA GLN A 371 13.35 9.87 32.81
C GLN A 371 13.06 9.03 31.56
N TRP A 372 13.76 7.90 31.38
CA TRP A 372 13.47 6.95 30.30
C TRP A 372 12.09 6.32 30.46
N LEU A 373 11.68 5.95 31.68
CA LEU A 373 10.36 5.43 31.95
C LEU A 373 9.27 6.45 31.56
N TRP A 374 9.48 7.73 31.89
CA TRP A 374 8.58 8.80 31.46
C TRP A 374 8.51 8.91 29.95
N ALA A 375 9.67 8.96 29.28
CA ALA A 375 9.75 9.11 27.83
C ALA A 375 9.03 7.96 27.11
N LEU A 376 9.28 6.72 27.52
CA LEU A 376 8.63 5.52 26.98
C LEU A 376 7.12 5.53 27.22
N ALA A 377 6.68 5.89 28.43
CA ALA A 377 5.26 5.98 28.78
C ALA A 377 4.53 7.09 28.00
N TRP A 378 5.17 8.24 27.82
CA TRP A 378 4.62 9.39 27.10
C TRP A 378 4.43 9.07 25.62
N HIS A 379 5.48 8.50 25.00
CA HIS A 379 5.44 8.09 23.60
C HIS A 379 4.48 6.93 23.35
N ALA A 380 4.38 5.96 24.26
CA ALA A 380 3.40 4.87 24.15
C ALA A 380 1.96 5.41 24.05
N LYS A 381 1.66 6.52 24.71
CA LYS A 381 0.36 7.20 24.64
C LYS A 381 0.19 8.13 23.44
N SER A 382 1.21 8.22 22.57
CA SER A 382 1.23 9.14 21.42
C SER A 382 1.03 10.61 21.83
N LEU A 383 1.52 10.99 23.02
CA LEU A 383 1.47 12.36 23.50
C LEU A 383 2.61 13.18 22.88
N PRO A 384 2.41 14.50 22.64
CA PRO A 384 3.40 15.32 21.95
C PRO A 384 4.69 15.48 22.75
N LEU A 385 5.79 15.66 22.01
CA LEU A 385 7.14 15.88 22.51
C LEU A 385 7.73 17.10 21.81
N ALA A 386 8.44 17.96 22.54
CA ALA A 386 9.10 19.15 22.01
C ALA A 386 10.63 18.99 22.01
N GLY A 387 11.31 19.62 21.04
CA GLY A 387 12.77 19.55 20.91
C GLY A 387 13.28 18.19 20.42
N VAL A 388 12.47 17.48 19.65
CA VAL A 388 12.77 16.14 19.11
C VAL A 388 13.39 16.29 17.73
N ASP A 389 14.66 16.67 17.69
CA ASP A 389 15.45 16.57 16.47
C ASP A 389 16.31 15.30 16.60
N ASP A 390 16.27 14.40 15.61
CA ASP A 390 17.05 13.16 15.48
C ASP A 390 16.65 11.90 16.30
N ILE A 391 15.49 11.89 16.95
CA ILE A 391 15.04 10.71 17.71
C ILE A 391 14.08 9.86 16.87
N GLY A 392 14.45 8.59 16.64
CA GLY A 392 13.68 7.63 15.84
C GLY A 392 12.41 7.14 16.56
N LEU A 393 11.42 8.02 16.70
CA LEU A 393 10.10 7.71 17.23
C LEU A 393 9.29 6.93 16.20
N LEU A 394 9.05 5.66 16.48
CA LEU A 394 8.29 4.76 15.61
C LEU A 394 6.85 4.58 16.13
N PRO A 395 5.90 4.18 15.27
CA PRO A 395 4.52 3.91 15.69
C PRO A 395 4.43 2.83 16.78
N LEU A 396 3.28 2.78 17.48
CA LEU A 396 2.98 1.85 18.57
C LEU A 396 3.95 1.93 19.77
N GLY A 397 4.47 3.13 20.03
CA GLY A 397 5.32 3.41 21.20
C GLY A 397 6.76 2.91 21.08
N TRP A 398 7.16 2.39 19.91
CA TRP A 398 8.54 1.98 19.66
C TRP A 398 9.44 3.19 19.49
N ILE A 399 10.66 3.09 20.02
CA ILE A 399 11.73 4.06 19.80
C ILE A 399 12.99 3.33 19.32
N ARG A 400 13.74 3.98 18.43
CA ARG A 400 15.09 3.57 18.01
C ARG A 400 16.11 4.33 18.86
N CYS A 401 16.96 3.59 19.58
CA CYS A 401 18.01 4.14 20.43
C CYS A 401 19.37 3.58 20.00
N GLU A 402 20.36 4.45 19.86
CA GLU A 402 21.74 4.05 19.58
C GLU A 402 22.44 3.50 20.84
N ASP A 403 22.17 4.10 22.00
CA ASP A 403 22.60 3.58 23.31
C ASP A 403 21.38 3.16 24.13
N ILE A 404 21.20 1.85 24.30
CA ILE A 404 20.09 1.25 25.05
C ILE A 404 20.48 0.90 26.50
N SER A 405 21.70 1.20 26.96
CA SER A 405 22.22 0.75 28.26
C SER A 405 21.35 1.15 29.46
N ALA A 406 20.90 2.41 29.49
CA ALA A 406 20.01 2.90 30.54
C ALA A 406 18.63 2.22 30.50
N ILE A 407 18.11 1.93 29.30
CA ILE A 407 16.82 1.25 29.12
C ILE A 407 16.92 -0.23 29.51
N LEU A 408 18.04 -0.89 29.22
CA LEU A 408 18.34 -2.25 29.70
C LEU A 408 18.37 -2.28 31.24
N SER A 409 19.06 -1.33 31.86
CA SER A 409 19.10 -1.24 33.32
C SER A 409 17.71 -0.99 33.92
N LEU A 410 16.92 -0.09 33.32
CA LEU A 410 15.52 0.14 33.68
C LEU A 410 14.70 -1.16 33.60
N ARG A 411 14.77 -1.88 32.47
CA ARG A 411 14.07 -3.15 32.28
C ARG A 411 14.45 -4.16 33.37
N ASP A 412 15.74 -4.38 33.59
CA ASP A 412 16.22 -5.40 34.51
C ASP A 412 15.75 -5.11 35.96
N LYS A 413 15.71 -3.84 36.38
CA LYS A 413 15.18 -3.43 37.70
C LYS A 413 13.67 -3.60 37.82
N LEU A 414 12.93 -3.27 36.76
CA LEU A 414 11.48 -3.49 36.70
C LEU A 414 11.16 -4.99 36.76
N ASP A 415 11.85 -5.81 35.97
CA ASP A 415 11.69 -7.27 35.95
C ASP A 415 12.02 -7.91 37.30
N ALA A 416 13.09 -7.47 37.97
CA ALA A 416 13.44 -7.90 39.32
C ALA A 416 12.34 -7.58 40.36
N SER A 417 11.51 -6.58 40.08
CA SER A 417 10.37 -6.16 40.89
C SER A 417 9.04 -6.80 40.43
N GLY A 418 9.11 -7.74 39.48
CA GLY A 418 7.97 -8.44 38.89
C GLY A 418 7.18 -7.61 37.88
N LEU A 419 7.78 -6.56 37.31
CA LEU A 419 7.15 -5.62 36.39
C LEU A 419 7.69 -5.77 34.97
N GLN A 420 7.09 -6.65 34.18
CA GLN A 420 7.43 -6.82 32.77
C GLN A 420 6.81 -5.72 31.90
N LEU A 421 7.41 -4.53 31.94
CA LEU A 421 6.87 -3.33 31.29
C LEU A 421 7.71 -2.81 30.13
N VAL A 422 9.00 -3.14 30.05
CA VAL A 422 9.88 -2.64 28.99
C VAL A 422 10.23 -3.79 28.06
N GLU A 423 9.85 -3.65 26.79
CA GLU A 423 10.18 -4.62 25.75
C GLU A 423 11.31 -4.07 24.90
N ILE A 424 12.28 -4.92 24.58
CA ILE A 424 13.46 -4.57 23.79
C ILE A 424 13.60 -5.57 22.64
N GLU A 425 13.79 -5.06 21.43
CA GLU A 425 13.96 -5.86 20.22
C GLU A 425 15.26 -5.49 19.51
N GLY A 426 15.99 -6.49 19.02
CA GLY A 426 17.23 -6.29 18.24
C GLY A 426 18.34 -5.49 18.93
N GLY A 427 18.27 -5.29 20.25
CA GLY A 427 19.26 -4.54 21.03
C GLY A 427 19.32 -3.03 20.75
N ARG A 428 18.38 -2.48 19.99
CA ARG A 428 18.33 -1.05 19.61
C ARG A 428 16.93 -0.45 19.62
N TYR A 429 15.90 -1.27 19.78
CA TYR A 429 14.52 -0.83 19.82
C TYR A 429 13.93 -1.10 21.19
N ALA A 430 13.19 -0.14 21.72
CA ALA A 430 12.51 -0.28 23.00
C ALA A 430 11.09 0.30 22.96
N ARG A 431 10.21 -0.21 23.82
CA ARG A 431 8.92 0.42 24.12
C ARG A 431 8.46 0.10 25.53
N LEU A 432 7.51 0.90 26.03
CA LEU A 432 6.69 0.48 27.17
C LEU A 432 5.62 -0.50 26.66
N SER A 433 5.74 -1.77 27.04
CA SER A 433 4.92 -2.89 26.56
C SER A 433 3.69 -3.11 27.44
N ILE A 434 2.80 -2.14 27.41
CA ILE A 434 1.47 -2.15 28.03
C ILE A 434 0.50 -1.37 27.14
N ASN A 435 -0.78 -1.75 27.16
CA ASN A 435 -1.80 -0.99 26.45
C ASN A 435 -1.76 0.50 26.85
N PRO A 436 -1.64 1.46 25.91
CA PRO A 436 -1.50 2.87 26.23
C PRO A 436 -2.63 3.48 27.06
N ARG A 437 -3.87 2.94 26.98
CA ARG A 437 -5.00 3.39 27.81
C ARG A 437 -4.85 3.00 29.29
N MET A 438 -3.88 2.14 29.59
CA MET A 438 -3.61 1.58 30.91
C MET A 438 -2.33 2.16 31.53
N VAL A 439 -1.71 3.12 30.85
CA VAL A 439 -0.60 3.93 31.35
C VAL A 439 -1.17 5.20 31.96
N TYR A 440 -0.82 5.46 33.21
CA TYR A 440 -1.17 6.66 33.94
C TYR A 440 0.08 7.29 34.55
N PHE A 441 0.04 8.59 34.80
CA PHE A 441 1.12 9.33 35.45
C PHE A 441 0.67 9.83 36.82
N ASP A 442 1.65 10.09 37.67
CA ASP A 442 1.43 10.79 38.93
C ASP A 442 0.67 12.12 38.69
N PRO A 443 -0.33 12.48 39.52
CA PRO A 443 -1.09 13.71 39.34
C PRO A 443 -0.25 14.99 39.27
N ASP A 444 0.93 15.01 39.88
CA ASP A 444 1.82 16.16 39.86
C ASP A 444 2.49 16.40 38.48
N PHE A 445 2.34 15.49 37.50
CA PHE A 445 2.66 15.73 36.08
C PHE A 445 1.75 16.78 35.44
N PHE A 446 0.58 17.01 36.03
CA PHE A 446 -0.45 17.85 35.42
C PHE A 446 -0.74 19.07 36.28
N ARG A 447 -1.28 20.10 35.64
CA ARG A 447 -1.86 21.27 36.28
C ARG A 447 -3.22 21.54 35.65
N TYR A 448 -4.06 22.26 36.37
CA TYR A 448 -5.33 22.73 35.83
C TYR A 448 -5.52 24.23 36.01
N ARG A 449 -6.37 24.79 35.14
CA ARG A 449 -6.91 26.15 35.23
C ARG A 449 -8.42 26.11 35.01
N LEU A 450 -9.15 26.92 35.76
CA LEU A 450 -10.59 27.10 35.57
C LEU A 450 -10.87 28.35 34.72
N HIS A 451 -11.71 28.20 33.71
CA HIS A 451 -12.17 29.27 32.82
C HIS A 451 -13.66 29.59 33.03
N GLY A 452 -14.08 30.77 32.61
CA GLY A 452 -15.50 31.17 32.51
C GLY A 452 -16.13 31.65 33.82
N ASP A 453 -17.42 31.36 34.03
CA ASP A 453 -18.16 31.58 35.29
C ASP A 453 -18.82 30.28 35.82
N SER A 454 -19.65 30.37 36.87
CA SER A 454 -20.39 29.22 37.43
C SER A 454 -21.53 28.71 36.54
N VAL A 455 -21.84 29.39 35.44
CA VAL A 455 -22.92 29.04 34.50
C VAL A 455 -22.35 28.45 33.21
N LYS A 456 -21.24 29.02 32.70
CA LYS A 456 -20.44 28.52 31.58
C LYS A 456 -18.98 28.51 31.99
N GLY A 457 -18.53 27.36 32.50
CA GLY A 457 -17.14 27.16 32.92
C GLY A 457 -16.42 26.11 32.08
N GLY A 458 -15.09 26.12 32.14
CA GLY A 458 -14.25 25.10 31.53
C GLY A 458 -13.11 24.70 32.45
N LEU A 459 -12.73 23.42 32.43
CA LEU A 459 -11.52 22.90 33.08
C LEU A 459 -10.46 22.73 32.00
N GLU A 460 -9.44 23.57 32.03
CA GLU A 460 -8.26 23.41 31.20
C GLU A 460 -7.25 22.54 31.94
N LEU A 461 -6.83 21.43 31.33
CA LEU A 461 -5.79 20.54 31.82
C LEU A 461 -4.55 20.65 30.94
N PHE A 462 -3.37 20.74 31.55
CA PHE A 462 -2.10 20.76 30.83
C PHE A 462 -1.02 20.03 31.61
N SER A 463 0.02 19.55 30.91
CA SER A 463 1.16 18.92 31.57
C SER A 463 2.20 19.96 31.98
N VAL A 464 2.97 19.65 33.01
CA VAL A 464 4.21 20.36 33.32
C VAL A 464 5.27 19.96 32.28
N ASP A 465 6.11 20.92 31.87
CA ASP A 465 7.25 20.62 31.01
C ASP A 465 8.28 19.79 31.80
N ILE A 466 8.54 18.58 31.33
CA ILE A 466 9.51 17.66 31.97
C ILE A 466 10.57 17.28 30.94
N SER A 467 11.84 17.47 31.29
CA SER A 467 12.97 17.09 30.44
C SER A 467 13.21 15.59 30.50
N THR A 468 13.38 14.97 29.33
CA THR A 468 13.71 13.54 29.19
C THR A 468 14.76 13.34 28.10
N PRO A 469 15.35 12.13 27.99
CA PRO A 469 16.22 11.77 26.87
C PRO A 469 15.56 11.89 25.49
N LEU A 470 14.23 11.82 25.38
CA LEU A 470 13.51 11.99 24.12
C LEU A 470 13.13 13.46 23.83
N GLY A 471 13.56 14.41 24.66
CA GLY A 471 13.16 15.81 24.58
C GLY A 471 12.26 16.22 25.74
N ILE A 472 11.47 17.27 25.53
CA ILE A 472 10.61 17.85 26.57
C ILE A 472 9.20 17.27 26.43
N LEU A 473 8.73 16.61 27.48
CA LEU A 473 7.34 16.17 27.59
C LEU A 473 6.47 17.40 27.74
N ARG A 474 5.63 17.67 26.73
CA ARG A 474 4.68 18.78 26.74
C ARG A 474 3.39 18.32 26.11
N HIS A 475 2.28 18.54 26.80
CA HIS A 475 0.94 18.34 26.27
C HIS A 475 0.28 19.69 26.03
N GLU A 476 -0.37 19.85 24.87
CA GLU A 476 -1.22 21.01 24.61
C GLU A 476 -2.38 21.05 25.61
N SER A 477 -2.79 22.24 26.02
CA SER A 477 -3.88 22.42 26.97
C SER A 477 -5.19 21.85 26.42
N VAL A 478 -5.83 20.96 27.17
CA VAL A 478 -7.14 20.40 26.83
C VAL A 478 -8.21 21.10 27.63
N LEU A 479 -9.13 21.78 26.94
CA LEU A 479 -10.28 22.42 27.56
C LEU A 479 -11.47 21.45 27.59
N ILE A 480 -11.95 21.15 28.80
CA ILE A 480 -13.14 20.34 29.05
C ILE A 480 -14.26 21.29 29.44
N GLU A 481 -15.30 21.39 28.62
CA GLU A 481 -16.48 22.18 28.95
C GLU A 481 -17.24 21.58 30.14
N LEU A 482 -17.59 22.43 31.10
CA LEU A 482 -18.29 22.01 32.32
C LEU A 482 -19.71 22.55 32.30
N HIS A 483 -20.68 21.68 32.62
CA HIS A 483 -22.03 22.14 32.95
C HIS A 483 -22.03 22.92 34.27
N ALA A 484 -22.97 23.87 34.40
CA ALA A 484 -23.05 24.83 35.51
C ALA A 484 -22.86 24.20 36.92
N THR A 485 -23.54 23.08 37.19
CA THR A 485 -23.44 22.38 38.47
C THR A 485 -22.01 21.92 38.78
N LEU A 486 -21.30 21.42 37.77
CA LEU A 486 -19.93 20.92 37.94
C LEU A 486 -18.92 22.07 38.00
N ALA A 487 -19.14 23.14 37.24
CA ALA A 487 -18.33 24.35 37.26
C ALA A 487 -18.37 25.03 38.64
N GLY A 488 -19.56 25.21 39.22
CA GLY A 488 -19.72 25.79 40.56
C GLY A 488 -19.09 24.95 41.66
N GLU A 489 -19.22 23.62 41.59
CA GLU A 489 -18.62 22.71 42.58
C GLU A 489 -17.09 22.67 42.52
N LEU A 490 -16.49 22.66 41.33
CA LEU A 490 -15.03 22.72 41.19
C LEU A 490 -14.46 24.05 41.67
N ARG A 491 -15.11 25.17 41.37
CA ARG A 491 -14.71 26.51 41.87
C ARG A 491 -14.79 26.61 43.38
N HIS A 492 -15.78 25.96 43.99
CA HIS A 492 -15.88 25.90 45.44
C HIS A 492 -14.80 25.04 46.07
N MET A 493 -14.52 23.88 45.48
CA MET A 493 -13.41 23.02 45.89
C MET A 493 -12.05 23.71 45.79
N ASP A 494 -11.89 24.56 44.79
CA ASP A 494 -10.68 25.33 44.52
C ASP A 494 -10.61 26.66 45.31
N GLY A 495 -11.60 26.93 46.18
CA GLY A 495 -11.65 28.13 47.02
C GLY A 495 -11.95 29.43 46.28
N VAL A 496 -12.43 29.35 45.03
CA VAL A 496 -12.72 30.50 44.15
C VAL A 496 -14.10 31.11 44.43
N GLU A 497 -15.09 30.30 44.80
CA GLU A 497 -16.47 30.73 45.06
C GLU A 497 -17.09 29.98 46.27
N LEU A 498 -17.99 30.62 47.03
CA LEU A 498 -18.75 29.98 48.13
C LEU A 498 -20.05 29.37 47.57
N LEU A 499 -20.27 28.06 47.75
CA LEU A 499 -21.55 27.42 47.40
C LEU A 499 -22.64 27.75 48.43
N ALA A 500 -23.87 27.86 47.95
CA ALA A 500 -25.07 27.88 48.80
C ALA A 500 -25.32 26.49 49.42
N GLU A 501 -25.83 26.47 50.66
CA GLU A 501 -25.86 25.31 51.60
C GLU A 501 -26.63 24.04 51.16
N ASN A 502 -27.13 23.94 49.92
CA ASN A 502 -28.09 22.91 49.48
C ASN A 502 -27.64 21.98 48.33
N THR A 503 -26.35 21.70 48.14
CA THR A 503 -25.91 20.77 47.08
C THR A 503 -25.85 19.29 47.50
N GLN A 504 -25.95 18.37 46.54
CA GLN A 504 -26.12 16.92 46.71
C GLN A 504 -24.80 16.15 47.05
N SER A 505 -24.92 14.84 47.31
CA SER A 505 -23.90 13.87 47.75
C SER A 505 -22.55 13.88 46.98
N SER A 506 -21.48 13.56 47.71
CA SER A 506 -20.09 13.42 47.23
C SER A 506 -19.89 12.41 46.08
N GLU A 507 -20.66 11.33 46.09
CA GLU A 507 -20.55 10.26 45.10
C GLU A 507 -21.08 10.72 43.72
N HIS A 508 -22.01 11.68 43.72
CA HIS A 508 -22.58 12.25 42.51
C HIS A 508 -21.54 13.11 41.76
N LEU A 509 -20.75 13.91 42.48
CA LEU A 509 -19.70 14.76 41.89
C LEU A 509 -18.61 13.92 41.20
N ARG A 510 -18.13 12.86 41.85
CA ARG A 510 -17.14 11.96 41.26
C ARG A 510 -17.67 11.33 39.97
N ARG A 511 -18.92 10.87 39.97
CA ARG A 511 -19.57 10.33 38.77
C ARG A 511 -19.75 11.38 37.67
N LEU A 512 -20.10 12.61 38.02
CA LEU A 512 -20.23 13.71 37.06
C LEU A 512 -18.88 14.11 36.45
N LEU A 513 -17.81 14.14 37.24
CA LEU A 513 -16.44 14.36 36.76
C LEU A 513 -15.97 13.22 35.87
N ASP A 514 -16.13 11.98 36.32
CA ASP A 514 -15.74 10.80 35.54
C ASP A 514 -16.54 10.74 34.21
N ALA A 515 -17.81 11.15 34.21
CA ALA A 515 -18.65 11.22 33.01
C ALA A 515 -18.25 12.38 32.07
N ALA A 516 -17.98 13.57 32.60
CA ALA A 516 -17.57 14.73 31.81
C ALA A 516 -16.17 14.57 31.19
N MET A 517 -15.31 13.80 31.83
CA MET A 517 -13.91 13.63 31.41
C MET A 517 -13.64 12.35 30.63
N GLY A 518 -14.51 11.34 30.76
CA GLY A 518 -14.64 10.20 29.86
C GLY A 518 -13.31 9.58 29.42
N ASP A 519 -13.09 9.56 28.10
CA ASP A 519 -11.88 9.01 27.48
C ASP A 519 -10.72 10.01 27.38
N THR A 520 -11.00 11.31 27.52
CA THR A 520 -10.01 12.39 27.35
C THR A 520 -8.91 12.32 28.40
N THR A 521 -9.26 12.19 29.68
CA THR A 521 -8.27 12.10 30.78
C THR A 521 -7.51 10.78 30.76
N LYS A 522 -8.15 9.67 30.36
CA LYS A 522 -7.46 8.40 30.15
C LYS A 522 -6.45 8.46 29.01
N ASN A 523 -6.77 9.17 27.93
CA ASN A 523 -5.84 9.41 26.83
C ASN A 523 -4.65 10.27 27.27
N MET A 524 -4.85 11.24 28.19
CA MET A 524 -3.75 12.00 28.79
C MET A 524 -2.93 11.20 29.82
N GLY A 525 -3.51 10.14 30.39
CA GLY A 525 -2.85 9.32 31.44
C GLY A 525 -3.17 9.79 32.85
N ILE A 526 -4.27 10.50 33.06
CA ILE A 526 -4.77 10.84 34.39
C ILE A 526 -5.70 9.71 34.85
N ARG A 527 -5.32 8.99 35.92
CA ARG A 527 -6.15 7.89 36.45
C ARG A 527 -7.39 8.41 37.17
N GLN A 528 -7.20 9.38 38.06
CA GLN A 528 -8.23 10.00 38.89
C GLN A 528 -7.85 11.44 39.18
N LEU A 529 -8.85 12.32 39.24
CA LEU A 529 -8.68 13.75 39.51
C LEU A 529 -9.06 14.15 40.94
N VAL A 530 -9.80 13.29 41.65
CA VAL A 530 -10.25 13.51 43.05
C VAL A 530 -9.87 12.30 43.91
N SER A 531 -9.14 12.51 45.00
CA SER A 531 -8.68 11.42 45.87
C SER A 531 -9.62 11.09 47.02
N HIS A 532 -10.31 12.09 47.57
CA HIS A 532 -11.14 11.91 48.75
C HIS A 532 -12.29 12.92 48.79
N VAL A 533 -13.45 12.43 49.19
CA VAL A 533 -14.58 13.28 49.55
C VAL A 533 -15.10 12.81 50.91
N ASP A 534 -14.85 13.61 51.93
CA ASP A 534 -15.29 13.31 53.29
C ASP A 534 -16.84 13.37 53.40
N LYS A 535 -17.42 12.53 54.27
CA LYS A 535 -18.86 12.47 54.56
C LYS A 535 -19.42 13.81 55.03
N ASP A 536 -18.59 14.62 55.69
CA ASP A 536 -18.96 15.93 56.23
C ASP A 536 -18.75 17.09 55.24
N ARG A 537 -18.35 16.80 53.99
CA ARG A 537 -18.13 17.80 52.91
C ARG A 537 -17.06 18.88 53.19
N ARG A 538 -16.32 18.78 54.30
CA ARG A 538 -15.33 19.80 54.73
C ARG A 538 -13.97 19.67 54.05
N TYR A 539 -13.62 18.50 53.52
CA TYR A 539 -12.35 18.25 52.85
C TYR A 539 -12.59 17.63 51.48
N ARG A 540 -12.30 18.42 50.45
CA ARG A 540 -12.27 17.97 49.05
C ARG A 540 -10.93 18.39 48.48
N LYS A 541 -10.12 17.44 48.03
CA LYS A 541 -8.80 17.72 47.45
C LYS A 541 -8.75 17.18 46.04
N LEU A 542 -8.54 18.07 45.07
CA LEU A 542 -8.14 17.68 43.72
C LEU A 542 -6.72 17.11 43.81
N LEU A 543 -6.51 15.99 43.11
CA LEU A 543 -5.20 15.32 43.04
C LEU A 543 -4.21 16.14 42.21
N ILE A 544 -4.71 16.82 41.19
CA ILE A 544 -3.94 17.72 40.33
C ILE A 544 -3.90 19.09 41.00
N ARG A 545 -2.76 19.80 40.91
CA ARG A 545 -2.61 21.15 41.47
C ARG A 545 -3.09 22.22 40.50
N ARG A 546 -3.68 23.30 41.03
CA ARG A 546 -4.01 24.50 40.26
C ARG A 546 -2.72 25.19 39.78
N CYS A 547 -2.76 25.75 38.58
CA CYS A 547 -1.80 26.77 38.19
C CYS A 547 -2.36 28.15 38.48
N ASP A 548 -1.59 28.97 39.18
CA ASP A 548 -1.95 30.35 39.53
C ASP A 548 -2.20 31.23 38.30
#